data_AF-A0A2V9AMA5-F1
#
_entry.id   AF-A0A2V9AMA5-F1
#
_cell.length_a   1.000
_cell.length_b   1.000
_cell.length_c   1.000
_cell.angle_alpha   90.00
_cell.angle_beta   90.00
_cell.angle_gamma   90.00
#
_symmetry.space_group_name_H-M   'P 1'
#
loop_
_entity.id
_entity.type
_entity.pdbx_description
1 polymer ?
#
loop_
_entity_poly.entity_id
_entity_poly.type
_entity_poly.pdbx_seq_one_letter_code
_entity_poly.pdbx_strand_id
1 'polypeptide(L)'
;MKMSRILQAMVVALVVTALGVAASGSFAQSGSHTSSQFQGPKANKGTVTHSTKDGKSVLTLSDDFVVPDTPDPHWQVVDSDGSVYLLDKLKTKAFIGTNYKKEIVLPSYVKNVKKVVIWCAFAEVNLGEASFSSPVM
;
A
#
# COMPACT_ATOMS: atom_id res chain seq x y z
N MET A 1 12.45 63.64 33.77
CA MET A 1 12.14 62.72 34.89
C MET A 1 12.20 61.29 34.37
N LYS A 2 12.66 60.37 35.22
CA LYS A 2 12.92 58.92 34.99
C LYS A 2 11.69 58.15 34.49
N MET A 3 11.94 57.13 33.68
CA MET A 3 11.01 56.08 33.23
C MET A 3 10.26 55.40 34.39
N SER A 4 9.04 54.94 34.12
CA SER A 4 8.46 53.81 34.84
C SER A 4 8.06 52.70 33.87
N ARG A 5 8.72 51.56 34.05
CA ARG A 5 8.44 50.26 33.42
C ARG A 5 7.22 49.67 34.13
N ILE A 6 6.03 49.98 33.66
CA ILE A 6 4.82 49.28 34.10
C ILE A 6 4.05 48.85 32.85
N LEU A 7 4.38 47.63 32.44
CA LEU A 7 3.46 46.58 32.00
C LEU A 7 2.48 46.97 30.87
N GLN A 8 2.72 46.54 29.63
CA GLN A 8 2.50 45.14 29.18
C GLN A 8 1.18 44.54 29.70
N ALA A 9 0.01 45.07 29.35
CA ALA A 9 -1.24 44.35 29.66
C ALA A 9 -2.50 44.75 28.86
N MET A 10 -2.47 45.19 27.60
CA MET A 10 -3.74 45.45 26.87
C MET A 10 -3.70 45.16 25.36
N VAL A 11 -3.26 43.97 24.96
CA VAL A 11 -3.65 43.40 23.66
C VAL A 11 -4.41 42.10 23.93
N VAL A 12 -5.62 42.28 24.45
CA VAL A 12 -6.59 41.20 24.67
C VAL A 12 -7.38 41.02 23.38
N ALA A 13 -7.21 39.84 22.78
CA ALA A 13 -8.18 39.05 22.04
C ALA A 13 -9.06 39.74 20.97
N LEU A 14 -8.77 39.44 19.70
CA LEU A 14 -9.82 39.24 18.70
C LEU A 14 -9.58 37.89 17.99
N VAL A 15 -10.12 36.84 18.60
CA VAL A 15 -10.34 35.53 17.98
C VAL A 15 -11.58 35.68 17.09
N VAL A 16 -11.42 35.54 15.77
CA VAL A 16 -12.54 35.26 14.87
C VAL A 16 -12.26 33.91 14.21
N THR A 17 -12.83 32.88 14.82
CA THR A 17 -13.03 31.55 14.26
C THR A 17 -13.95 31.63 13.04
N ALA A 18 -13.40 31.42 11.84
CA ALA A 18 -14.17 31.05 10.66
C ALA A 18 -14.13 29.53 10.52
N LEU A 19 -15.08 28.86 11.18
CA LEU A 19 -15.49 27.49 10.86
C LEU A 19 -16.39 27.60 9.61
N GLY A 20 -15.86 27.19 8.46
CA GLY A 20 -16.59 27.15 7.19
C GLY A 20 -16.31 25.82 6.52
N VAL A 21 -17.24 24.89 6.67
CA VAL A 21 -17.35 23.54 6.11
C VAL A 21 -16.65 23.38 4.75
N ALA A 22 -15.46 22.79 4.74
CA ALA A 22 -15.00 22.07 3.57
C ALA A 22 -15.64 20.68 3.63
N ALA A 23 -16.61 20.45 2.75
CA ALA A 23 -17.26 19.16 2.61
C ALA A 23 -16.19 18.05 2.50
N SER A 24 -16.21 17.09 3.42
CA SER A 24 -15.55 15.80 3.25
C SER A 24 -16.31 15.00 2.19
N GLY A 25 -16.26 15.49 0.95
CA GLY A 25 -16.54 14.69 -0.23
C GLY A 25 -15.26 13.97 -0.62
N SER A 26 -14.87 12.94 0.15
CA SER A 26 -13.88 11.97 -0.32
C SER A 26 -14.53 11.06 -1.35
N PHE A 27 -14.89 11.63 -2.49
CA PHE A 27 -15.15 10.86 -3.70
C PHE A 27 -13.79 10.59 -4.34
N ALA A 28 -13.35 9.33 -4.22
CA ALA A 28 -12.27 8.67 -4.93
C ALA A 28 -11.29 9.59 -5.65
N GLN A 29 -10.11 9.76 -5.05
CA GLN A 29 -8.91 9.87 -5.86
C GLN A 29 -8.88 8.60 -6.71
N SER A 30 -9.33 8.69 -7.96
CA SER A 30 -9.10 7.67 -9.01
C SER A 30 -7.60 7.65 -9.35
N GLY A 31 -6.78 7.51 -8.31
CA GLY A 31 -5.34 7.52 -8.36
C GLY A 31 -4.81 6.16 -7.97
N SER A 32 -3.64 5.86 -8.51
CA SER A 32 -2.81 4.74 -8.08
C SER A 32 -2.57 4.81 -6.57
N HIS A 33 -2.81 3.72 -5.84
CA HIS A 33 -2.46 3.59 -4.43
C HIS A 33 -1.17 2.80 -4.33
N THR A 34 -0.20 3.26 -3.54
CA THR A 34 1.08 2.56 -3.35
C THR A 34 1.21 2.09 -1.91
N SER A 35 1.68 0.86 -1.74
CA SER A 35 1.95 0.27 -0.43
C SER A 35 3.21 0.84 0.21
N SER A 36 3.46 0.46 1.46
CA SER A 36 4.79 0.51 2.05
C SER A 36 5.80 -0.30 1.23
N GLN A 37 7.09 -0.09 1.49
CA GLN A 37 8.13 -1.00 1.01
C GLN A 37 7.93 -2.40 1.61
N PHE A 38 8.27 -3.44 0.84
CA PHE A 38 8.34 -4.80 1.35
C PHE A 38 9.29 -4.93 2.53
N GLN A 39 8.87 -5.67 3.55
CA GLN A 39 9.68 -6.04 4.71
C GLN A 39 9.64 -7.56 4.90
N GLY A 40 10.81 -8.20 4.98
CA GLY A 40 10.88 -9.65 5.11
C GLY A 40 12.30 -10.22 4.96
N PRO A 41 12.46 -11.52 5.20
CA PRO A 41 13.77 -12.17 5.13
C PRO A 41 14.31 -12.32 3.70
N LYS A 42 13.45 -12.28 2.67
CA LYS A 42 13.84 -12.51 1.27
C LYS A 42 13.27 -11.48 0.30
N ALA A 43 12.07 -10.95 0.54
CA ALA A 43 11.49 -9.81 -0.14
C ALA A 43 11.52 -8.59 0.80
N ASN A 44 12.40 -7.63 0.53
CA ASN A 44 12.66 -6.48 1.41
C ASN A 44 12.92 -5.16 0.66
N LYS A 45 12.58 -5.12 -0.62
CA LYS A 45 12.72 -3.98 -1.53
C LYS A 45 11.50 -3.84 -2.43
N GLY A 46 11.30 -2.66 -2.98
CA GLY A 46 10.17 -2.35 -3.83
C GLY A 46 8.85 -2.22 -3.08
N THR A 47 7.82 -1.85 -3.82
CA THR A 47 6.44 -1.61 -3.35
C THR A 47 5.44 -2.32 -4.25
N VAL A 48 4.17 -2.27 -3.87
CA VAL A 48 3.03 -2.65 -4.70
C VAL A 48 2.21 -1.42 -5.00
N THR A 49 1.81 -1.29 -6.26
CA THR A 49 0.84 -0.31 -6.71
C THR A 49 -0.48 -1.00 -7.04
N HIS A 50 -1.57 -0.50 -6.49
CA HIS A 50 -2.93 -0.81 -6.93
C HIS A 50 -3.41 0.23 -7.93
N SER A 51 -4.01 -0.23 -9.01
CA SER A 51 -4.64 0.59 -10.05
C SER A 51 -5.87 -0.11 -10.63
N THR A 52 -6.70 0.63 -11.36
CA THR A 52 -7.82 0.06 -12.12
C THR A 52 -7.48 0.08 -13.61
N LYS A 53 -7.45 -1.09 -14.26
CA LYS A 53 -7.27 -1.22 -15.72
C LYS A 53 -8.48 -1.95 -16.29
N ASP A 54 -9.13 -1.36 -17.29
CA ASP A 54 -10.34 -1.92 -17.93
C ASP A 54 -11.44 -2.32 -16.94
N GLY A 55 -11.62 -1.52 -15.88
CA GLY A 55 -12.59 -1.77 -14.82
C GLY A 55 -12.20 -2.88 -13.83
N LYS A 56 -10.98 -3.42 -13.90
CA LYS A 56 -10.47 -4.45 -12.99
C LYS A 56 -9.38 -3.90 -12.07
N SER A 57 -9.39 -4.32 -10.80
CA SER A 57 -8.31 -4.05 -9.85
C SER A 57 -7.04 -4.81 -10.26
N VAL A 58 -5.92 -4.11 -10.31
CA VAL A 58 -4.61 -4.64 -10.71
C VAL A 58 -3.58 -4.28 -9.64
N LEU A 59 -2.76 -5.27 -9.25
CA LEU A 59 -1.58 -5.07 -8.40
C LEU A 59 -0.31 -5.22 -9.24
N THR A 60 0.61 -4.26 -9.12
CA THR A 60 1.87 -4.23 -9.87
C THR A 60 3.04 -4.03 -8.91
N LEU A 61 4.07 -4.87 -9.00
CA LEU A 61 5.33 -4.69 -8.27
C LEU A 61 6.14 -3.57 -8.92
N SER A 62 6.80 -2.75 -8.11
CA SER A 62 7.73 -1.74 -8.61
C SER A 62 8.94 -2.35 -9.33
N ASP A 63 9.61 -1.54 -10.16
CA ASP A 63 10.77 -2.00 -10.95
C ASP A 63 11.95 -2.43 -10.08
N ASP A 64 12.15 -1.78 -8.94
CA ASP A 64 13.19 -2.07 -7.95
C ASP A 64 12.88 -3.30 -7.06
N PHE A 65 11.69 -3.91 -7.21
CA PHE A 65 11.38 -5.17 -6.54
C PHE A 65 12.28 -6.30 -7.02
N VAL A 66 12.96 -6.95 -6.06
CA VAL A 66 13.82 -8.11 -6.27
C VAL A 66 13.04 -9.38 -5.97
N VAL A 67 12.86 -10.22 -6.99
CA VAL A 67 12.15 -11.50 -6.82
C VAL A 67 13.00 -12.45 -5.98
N PRO A 68 12.47 -12.98 -4.86
CA PRO A 68 13.18 -13.98 -4.06
C PRO A 68 13.56 -15.21 -4.87
N ASP A 69 14.82 -15.63 -4.81
CA ASP A 69 15.24 -16.92 -5.36
C ASP A 69 14.77 -18.06 -4.44
N THR A 70 13.54 -18.48 -4.69
CA THR A 70 12.85 -19.55 -3.96
C THR A 70 12.16 -20.46 -4.96
N PRO A 71 11.89 -21.73 -4.59
CA PRO A 71 11.36 -22.72 -5.53
C PRO A 71 9.93 -22.42 -5.99
N ASP A 72 9.08 -21.87 -5.12
CA ASP A 72 7.67 -21.62 -5.45
C ASP A 72 7.12 -20.32 -4.84
N PRO A 73 7.58 -19.12 -5.27
CA PRO A 73 7.04 -17.85 -4.80
C PRO A 73 5.71 -17.52 -5.47
N HIS A 74 4.76 -17.05 -4.67
CA HIS A 74 3.41 -16.67 -5.06
C HIS A 74 3.06 -15.26 -4.57
N TRP A 75 2.14 -14.65 -5.29
CA TRP A 75 1.33 -13.57 -4.76
C TRP A 75 0.37 -14.11 -3.71
N GLN A 76 0.30 -13.44 -2.58
CA GLN A 76 -0.73 -13.65 -1.58
C GLN A 76 -1.24 -12.28 -1.13
N VAL A 77 -2.53 -12.18 -0.88
CA VAL A 77 -3.15 -10.95 -0.38
C VAL A 77 -3.95 -11.23 0.89
N VAL A 78 -4.00 -10.25 1.77
CA VAL A 78 -4.79 -10.27 3.00
C VAL A 78 -5.78 -9.11 2.95
N ASP A 79 -7.05 -9.40 3.14
CA ASP A 79 -8.10 -8.37 3.18
C ASP A 79 -8.20 -7.70 4.56
N SER A 80 -9.13 -6.75 4.69
CA SER A 80 -9.41 -6.00 5.91
C SER A 80 -9.85 -6.88 7.08
N ASP A 81 -10.46 -8.02 6.77
CA ASP A 81 -11.07 -8.95 7.72
C ASP A 81 -10.08 -10.04 8.14
N GLY A 82 -8.89 -10.07 7.52
CA GLY A 82 -7.83 -11.02 7.79
C GLY A 82 -7.88 -12.29 6.94
N SER A 83 -8.78 -12.36 5.96
CA SER A 83 -8.83 -13.50 5.04
C SER A 83 -7.62 -13.48 4.13
N VAL A 84 -7.02 -14.65 3.91
CA VAL A 84 -5.79 -14.80 3.13
C VAL A 84 -6.11 -15.52 1.83
N TYR A 85 -5.66 -14.93 0.71
CA TYR A 85 -5.87 -15.47 -0.62
C TYR A 85 -4.52 -15.75 -1.27
N LEU A 86 -4.21 -17.03 -1.51
CA LEU A 86 -3.07 -17.42 -2.34
C LEU A 86 -3.46 -17.29 -3.81
N LEU A 87 -2.70 -16.48 -4.55
CA LEU A 87 -2.96 -16.14 -5.94
C LEU A 87 -1.86 -16.69 -6.85
N ASP A 88 -1.59 -16.00 -7.97
CA ASP A 88 -0.69 -16.45 -9.01
C ASP A 88 0.74 -16.72 -8.53
N LYS A 89 1.41 -17.67 -9.19
CA LYS A 89 2.85 -17.85 -9.10
C LYS A 89 3.56 -16.59 -9.59
N LEU A 90 4.49 -16.09 -8.78
CA LEU A 90 5.36 -14.98 -9.16
C LEU A 90 6.44 -15.46 -10.14
N LYS A 91 6.98 -16.66 -9.94
CA LYS A 91 7.99 -17.29 -10.81
C LYS A 91 7.31 -18.33 -11.71
N THR A 92 7.38 -18.14 -13.02
CA THR A 92 6.76 -19.04 -14.01
C THR A 92 7.78 -19.53 -15.03
N LYS A 93 7.54 -20.72 -15.58
CA LYS A 93 8.38 -21.29 -16.64
C LYS A 93 8.10 -20.56 -17.95
N ALA A 94 9.14 -20.06 -18.60
CA ALA A 94 9.07 -19.53 -19.96
C ALA A 94 9.57 -20.57 -20.98
N PHE A 95 9.33 -20.34 -22.27
CA PHE A 95 9.90 -21.16 -23.34
C PHE A 95 11.44 -21.15 -23.30
N ILE A 96 12.02 -19.99 -22.99
CA ILE A 96 13.45 -19.82 -22.68
C ILE A 96 13.57 -19.07 -21.36
N GLY A 97 14.24 -19.66 -20.37
CA GLY A 97 14.49 -19.04 -19.08
C GLY A 97 13.30 -19.00 -18.13
N THR A 98 13.27 -17.99 -17.25
CA THR A 98 12.25 -17.78 -16.22
C THR A 98 11.51 -16.47 -16.50
N ASN A 99 10.18 -16.48 -16.37
CA ASN A 99 9.36 -15.28 -16.41
C ASN A 99 8.86 -14.93 -15.00
N TYR A 100 8.75 -13.64 -14.72
CA TYR A 100 8.20 -13.14 -13.46
C TYR A 100 6.90 -12.38 -13.69
N LYS A 101 5.81 -12.88 -13.09
CA LYS A 101 4.50 -12.25 -13.15
C LYS A 101 4.44 -11.11 -12.13
N LYS A 102 5.06 -9.97 -12.47
CA LYS A 102 5.11 -8.75 -11.62
C LYS A 102 3.80 -7.95 -11.60
N GLU A 103 2.79 -8.39 -12.33
CA GLU A 103 1.46 -7.78 -12.35
C GLU A 103 0.37 -8.85 -12.31
N ILE A 104 -0.64 -8.65 -11.45
CA ILE A 104 -1.79 -9.55 -11.34
C ILE A 104 -3.10 -8.75 -11.36
N VAL A 105 -4.12 -9.34 -11.95
CA VAL A 105 -5.50 -8.87 -11.84
C VAL A 105 -6.11 -9.52 -10.61
N LEU A 106 -6.69 -8.73 -9.70
CA LEU A 106 -7.35 -9.28 -8.53
C LEU A 106 -8.63 -10.03 -8.94
N PRO A 107 -8.83 -11.27 -8.46
CA PRO A 107 -10.08 -11.99 -8.66
C PRO A 107 -11.25 -11.29 -7.97
N SER A 108 -12.45 -11.38 -8.55
CA SER A 108 -13.66 -10.71 -8.05
C SER A 108 -14.16 -11.19 -6.68
N TYR A 109 -13.64 -12.32 -6.19
CA TYR A 109 -13.93 -12.81 -4.84
C TYR A 109 -13.11 -12.07 -3.76
N VAL A 110 -12.00 -11.43 -4.12
CA VAL A 110 -11.21 -10.58 -3.20
C VAL A 110 -11.96 -9.26 -3.05
N LYS A 111 -12.36 -8.91 -1.82
CA LYS A 111 -13.22 -7.74 -1.53
C LYS A 111 -12.46 -6.45 -1.28
N ASN A 112 -11.22 -6.59 -0.83
CA ASN A 112 -10.23 -5.54 -0.71
C ASN A 112 -8.89 -6.18 -0.39
N VAL A 113 -7.83 -5.38 -0.40
CA VAL A 113 -6.47 -5.75 -0.04
C VAL A 113 -5.94 -4.74 0.96
N LYS A 114 -5.64 -5.20 2.17
CA LYS A 114 -4.94 -4.43 3.20
C LYS A 114 -3.43 -4.64 3.09
N LYS A 115 -3.01 -5.85 2.74
CA LYS A 115 -1.61 -6.27 2.72
C LYS A 115 -1.33 -7.24 1.57
N VAL A 116 -0.17 -7.12 0.97
CA VAL A 116 0.38 -8.05 -0.01
C VAL A 116 1.55 -8.79 0.62
N VAL A 117 1.60 -10.10 0.39
CA VAL A 117 2.62 -11.01 0.88
C VAL A 117 3.21 -11.75 -0.30
N ILE A 118 4.53 -11.90 -0.31
CA ILE A 118 5.21 -12.85 -1.19
C ILE A 118 5.36 -14.15 -0.40
N TRP A 119 4.61 -15.16 -0.79
CA TRP A 119 4.53 -16.44 -0.07
C TRP A 119 5.30 -17.52 -0.80
N CYS A 120 6.12 -18.30 -0.11
CA CYS A 120 6.67 -19.53 -0.68
C CYS A 120 5.70 -20.68 -0.44
N ALA A 121 5.05 -21.20 -1.49
CA ALA A 121 4.13 -22.33 -1.35
C ALA A 121 4.84 -23.64 -1.03
N PHE A 122 6.09 -23.81 -1.48
CA PHE A 122 6.88 -25.02 -1.21
C PHE A 122 7.33 -25.11 0.26
N ALA A 123 7.79 -24.01 0.83
CA ALA A 123 8.31 -23.95 2.20
C ALA A 123 7.29 -23.41 3.21
N GLU A 124 6.08 -23.09 2.75
CA GLU A 124 4.98 -22.52 3.53
C GLU A 124 5.44 -21.35 4.44
N VAL A 125 6.12 -20.37 3.85
CA VAL A 125 6.70 -19.25 4.61
C VAL A 125 6.50 -17.90 3.92
N ASN A 126 6.30 -16.86 4.75
CA ASN A 126 6.26 -15.47 4.33
C ASN A 126 7.69 -14.99 3.98
N LEU A 127 7.90 -14.62 2.72
CA LEU A 127 9.18 -14.13 2.22
C LEU A 127 9.33 -12.62 2.41
N GLY A 128 8.21 -11.90 2.48
CA GLY A 128 8.09 -10.50 2.85
C GLY A 128 6.72 -9.93 2.53
N GLU A 129 6.40 -8.81 3.17
CA GLU A 129 5.08 -8.19 3.11
C GLU A 129 5.12 -6.67 2.95
N ALA A 130 4.11 -6.12 2.28
CA ALA A 130 3.91 -4.70 2.05
C ALA A 130 2.45 -4.34 2.33
N SER A 131 2.20 -3.23 3.03
CA SER A 131 0.85 -2.84 3.47
C SER A 131 0.42 -1.52 2.85
N PHE A 132 -0.87 -1.40 2.52
CA PHE A 132 -1.45 -0.12 2.15
C PHE A 132 -1.83 0.68 3.41
N SER A 133 -1.77 2.01 3.34
CA SER A 133 -2.19 2.89 4.44
C SER A 133 -3.68 2.74 4.78
N SER A 134 -4.49 2.36 3.80
CA SER A 134 -5.88 1.93 3.93
C SER A 134 -6.16 0.79 2.94
N PRO A 135 -7.11 -0.12 3.21
CA PRO A 135 -7.49 -1.17 2.26
C PRO A 135 -7.82 -0.62 0.87
N VAL A 136 -7.41 -1.33 -0.17
CA VAL A 136 -7.63 -0.98 -1.58
C VAL A 136 -8.51 -2.03 -2.28
N MET A 137 -9.19 -1.64 -3.35
CA MET A 137 -10.36 -2.29 -3.97
C MET A 137 -10.35 -3.80 -4.14
#